data_AF-A0A2G3E1V1-F1
#
_entry.id   AF-A0A2G3E1V1-F1
#
_cell.length_a   1.000
_cell.length_b   1.000
_cell.length_c   1.000
_cell.angle_alpha   90.00
_cell.angle_beta   90.00
_cell.angle_gamma   90.00
#
_symmetry.space_group_name_H-M   'P 1'
#
loop_
_entity.id
_entity.type
_entity.pdbx_description
1 polymer ?
#
loop_
_entity_poly.entity_id
_entity_poly.type
_entity_poly.pdbx_seq_one_letter_code
_entity_poly.pdbx_strand_id
1 'polypeptide(L)'
;MVILAVDDERAQLELMVEEIRSVEANAEIHPFHLPMDALAYIRENNVDVIFLDIHMPQMGGIEMAKEIKKIKPTVNVIFATAYDDFSYDAFQVHASGYIMKPVSGKQIAKELENLRYPVVRRDEGIRVTTFGPFDIYVNGESIHFGRAKSKEVLAYLIDKRGAGVTKKELAAAIFEDREYSRSTQDYINKILREMEKALKDANASEIYVKKMNYYAVDPSKFRCDMYDYIDGNVEGINAFRGEYMTQYSWAEDSIGEFL
;
A
#
# COMPACT_ATOMS: atom_id res chain seq x y z
N MET A 1 -0.79 -0.58 6.83
CA MET A 1 -1.20 -0.22 8.21
C MET A 1 -0.22 -0.86 9.16
N VAL A 2 0.35 -0.12 10.09
CA VAL A 2 1.25 -0.64 11.13
C VAL A 2 0.42 -0.93 12.38
N ILE A 3 0.29 -2.22 12.72
CA ILE A 3 -0.50 -2.72 13.84
C ILE A 3 0.43 -3.29 14.89
N LEU A 4 0.25 -2.87 16.14
CA LEU A 4 0.90 -3.51 17.28
C LEU A 4 -0.07 -4.46 17.98
N ALA A 5 0.44 -5.59 18.43
CA ALA A 5 -0.26 -6.54 19.29
C ALA A 5 0.54 -6.68 20.58
N VAL A 6 -0.07 -6.44 21.75
CA VAL A 6 0.64 -6.45 23.04
C VAL A 6 -0.12 -7.28 24.06
N ASP A 7 0.53 -8.33 24.55
CA ASP A 7 -0.03 -9.30 25.50
C ASP A 7 1.12 -10.07 26.17
N ASP A 8 1.12 -10.21 27.49
CA ASP A 8 2.18 -10.94 28.21
C ASP A 8 2.06 -12.47 28.07
N GLU A 9 0.86 -12.95 27.76
CA GLU A 9 0.61 -14.36 27.48
C GLU A 9 0.90 -14.68 26.00
N ARG A 10 2.08 -15.27 25.74
CA ARG A 10 2.56 -15.57 24.38
C ARG A 10 1.55 -16.31 23.50
N ALA A 11 0.84 -17.30 24.05
CA ALA A 11 -0.15 -18.06 23.29
C ALA A 11 -1.32 -17.17 22.84
N GLN A 12 -1.75 -16.22 23.68
CA GLN A 12 -2.81 -15.27 23.33
C GLN A 12 -2.31 -14.23 22.32
N LEU A 13 -1.06 -13.77 22.48
CA LEU A 13 -0.41 -12.88 21.52
C LEU A 13 -0.34 -13.49 20.12
N GLU A 14 0.09 -14.76 20.03
CA GLU A 14 0.20 -15.50 18.76
C GLU A 14 -1.16 -15.64 18.08
N LEU A 15 -2.20 -16.07 18.82
CA LEU A 15 -3.56 -16.17 18.31
C LEU A 15 -4.11 -14.82 17.83
N MET A 16 -3.86 -13.75 18.59
CA MET A 16 -4.29 -12.41 18.21
C MET A 16 -3.61 -11.95 16.91
N VAL A 17 -2.31 -12.23 16.73
CA VAL A 17 -1.58 -11.91 15.49
C VAL A 17 -2.14 -12.70 14.30
N GLU A 18 -2.46 -13.98 14.48
CA GLU A 18 -3.07 -14.81 13.43
C GLU A 18 -4.43 -14.27 13.01
N GLU A 19 -5.29 -13.93 13.97
CA GLU A 19 -6.61 -13.35 13.71
C GLU A 19 -6.50 -11.98 13.03
N ILE A 20 -5.59 -11.10 13.49
CA ILE A 20 -5.32 -9.81 12.82
C ILE A 20 -4.90 -10.04 11.36
N ARG A 21 -3.97 -10.97 11.13
CA ARG A 21 -3.46 -11.27 9.78
C ARG A 21 -4.54 -11.86 8.87
N SER A 22 -5.50 -12.60 9.42
CA SER A 22 -6.62 -13.14 8.65
C SER A 22 -7.58 -12.05 8.14
N VAL A 23 -7.65 -10.91 8.85
CA VAL A 23 -8.53 -9.78 8.51
C VAL A 23 -7.81 -8.74 7.66
N GLU A 24 -6.57 -8.39 8.04
CA GLU A 24 -5.74 -7.40 7.35
C GLU A 24 -4.42 -8.04 6.91
N ALA A 25 -4.48 -8.82 5.83
CA ALA A 25 -3.33 -9.56 5.31
C ALA A 25 -2.14 -8.67 4.91
N ASN A 26 -2.41 -7.41 4.57
CA ASN A 26 -1.41 -6.42 4.16
C ASN A 26 -0.91 -5.52 5.31
N ALA A 27 -1.33 -5.79 6.55
CA ALA A 27 -0.84 -5.05 7.71
C ALA A 27 0.58 -5.49 8.09
N GLU A 28 1.40 -4.52 8.48
CA GLU A 28 2.67 -4.77 9.15
C GLU A 28 2.37 -4.97 10.64
N ILE A 29 2.48 -6.21 11.13
CA ILE A 29 2.06 -6.60 12.48
C ILE A 29 3.29 -6.83 13.36
N HIS A 30 3.38 -6.09 14.47
CA HIS A 30 4.47 -6.19 15.44
C HIS A 30 3.96 -6.71 16.80
N PRO A 31 4.27 -7.96 17.17
CA PRO A 31 3.93 -8.51 18.47
C PRO A 31 4.93 -8.11 19.56
N PHE A 32 4.42 -7.76 20.74
CA PHE A 32 5.22 -7.47 21.92
C PHE A 32 4.67 -8.21 23.15
N HIS A 33 5.56 -8.90 23.85
CA HIS A 33 5.25 -9.59 25.10
C HIS A 33 5.47 -8.73 26.35
N LEU A 34 6.12 -7.58 26.21
CA LEU A 34 6.41 -6.65 27.29
C LEU A 34 5.95 -5.23 26.92
N PRO A 35 5.21 -4.54 27.80
CA PRO A 35 4.75 -3.17 27.56
C PRO A 35 5.88 -2.20 27.23
N MET A 36 7.04 -2.34 27.89
CA MET A 36 8.17 -1.43 27.72
C MET A 36 8.81 -1.50 26.33
N ASP A 37 8.86 -2.69 25.73
CA ASP A 37 9.40 -2.89 24.39
C ASP A 37 8.49 -2.24 23.33
N ALA A 38 7.17 -2.42 23.48
CA ALA A 38 6.19 -1.76 22.62
C ALA A 38 6.24 -0.24 22.75
N LEU A 39 6.37 0.30 23.97
CA LEU A 39 6.54 1.75 24.18
C LEU A 39 7.82 2.29 23.55
N ALA A 40 8.93 1.54 23.62
CA ALA A 40 10.17 1.90 22.94
C ALA A 40 9.96 1.97 21.41
N TYR A 41 9.32 0.95 20.83
CA TYR A 41 9.00 0.92 19.40
C TYR A 41 8.12 2.10 18.97
N ILE A 42 7.06 2.42 19.72
CA ILE A 42 6.12 3.50 19.40
C ILE A 42 6.81 4.88 19.37
N ARG A 43 7.84 5.10 20.21
CA ARG A 43 8.59 6.36 20.20
C ARG A 43 9.33 6.59 18.89
N GLU A 44 9.82 5.52 18.27
CA GLU A 44 10.66 5.59 17.07
C GLU A 44 9.86 5.37 15.77
N ASN A 45 8.74 4.66 15.82
CA ASN A 45 8.02 4.19 14.64
C ASN A 45 6.55 4.64 14.64
N ASN A 46 6.00 4.94 13.47
CA ASN A 46 4.58 5.28 13.36
C ASN A 46 3.72 4.03 13.54
N VAL A 47 2.65 4.17 14.32
CA VAL A 47 1.72 3.09 14.64
C VAL A 47 0.31 3.61 14.39
N ASP A 48 -0.48 2.84 13.66
CA ASP A 48 -1.84 3.20 13.30
C ASP A 48 -2.84 2.67 14.34
N VAL A 49 -2.63 1.40 14.73
CA VAL A 49 -3.50 0.66 15.63
C VAL A 49 -2.66 -0.13 16.62
N ILE A 50 -3.09 -0.21 17.87
CA ILE A 50 -2.56 -1.13 18.86
C ILE A 50 -3.69 -1.93 19.49
N PHE A 51 -3.55 -3.26 19.45
CA PHE A 51 -4.33 -4.19 20.25
C PHE A 51 -3.58 -4.45 21.55
N LEU A 52 -4.24 -4.22 22.68
CA LEU A 52 -3.58 -4.12 23.97
C LEU A 52 -4.34 -4.92 25.04
N ASP A 53 -3.67 -5.88 25.66
CA ASP A 53 -4.18 -6.52 26.87
C ASP A 53 -4.25 -5.54 28.04
N ILE A 54 -5.28 -5.66 28.89
CA ILE A 54 -5.44 -4.78 30.05
C ILE A 54 -4.59 -5.22 31.24
N HIS A 55 -4.44 -6.53 31.45
CA HIS A 55 -3.86 -7.13 32.65
C HIS A 55 -2.50 -7.72 32.39
N MET A 56 -1.53 -6.83 32.18
CA MET A 56 -0.13 -7.24 32.05
C MET A 56 0.68 -6.94 33.31
N PRO A 57 1.67 -7.78 33.65
CA PRO A 57 2.64 -7.49 34.69
C PRO A 57 3.41 -6.19 34.41
N GLN A 58 3.92 -5.57 35.48
CA GLN A 58 4.73 -4.32 35.47
C GLN A 58 3.96 -3.06 35.08
N MET A 59 3.19 -3.09 33.98
CA MET A 59 2.39 -1.98 33.49
C MET A 59 1.12 -2.51 32.83
N GLY A 60 -0.04 -2.14 33.38
CA GLY A 60 -1.33 -2.55 32.80
C GLY A 60 -1.64 -1.80 31.50
N GLY A 61 -2.50 -2.38 30.67
CA GLY A 61 -2.86 -1.81 29.36
C GLY A 61 -3.47 -0.42 29.43
N ILE A 62 -4.25 -0.11 30.47
CA ILE A 62 -4.83 1.24 30.64
C ILE A 62 -3.74 2.28 30.90
N GLU A 63 -2.74 1.93 31.73
CA GLU A 63 -1.60 2.81 32.01
C GLU A 63 -0.73 2.99 30.78
N MET A 64 -0.43 1.88 30.08
CA MET A 64 0.29 1.92 28.81
C MET A 64 -0.45 2.79 27.77
N ALA A 65 -1.78 2.66 27.65
CA ALA A 65 -2.57 3.47 26.73
C ALA A 65 -2.45 4.98 27.04
N LYS A 66 -2.44 5.37 28.33
CA LYS A 66 -2.20 6.76 28.74
C LYS A 66 -0.83 7.26 28.26
N GLU A 67 0.22 6.44 28.41
CA GLU A 67 1.56 6.78 27.93
C GLU A 67 1.63 6.87 26.40
N ILE A 68 1.00 5.93 25.69
CA ILE A 68 0.90 5.96 24.22
C ILE A 68 0.24 7.27 23.77
N LYS A 69 -0.87 7.66 24.37
CA LYS A 69 -1.58 8.90 23.99
C LYS A 69 -0.77 10.16 24.25
N LYS A 70 0.14 10.16 25.23
CA LYS A 70 1.10 11.26 25.44
C LYS A 70 2.16 11.32 24.34
N ILE A 71 2.64 10.17 23.86
CA ILE A 71 3.69 10.07 22.84
C ILE A 71 3.10 10.30 21.43
N LYS A 72 2.00 9.63 21.10
CA LYS A 72 1.30 9.66 19.81
C LYS A 72 -0.22 9.69 20.02
N PRO A 73 -0.85 10.87 20.08
CA PRO A 73 -2.26 11.01 20.46
C PRO A 73 -3.24 10.37 19.45
N THR A 74 -2.82 10.20 18.19
CA THR A 74 -3.64 9.68 17.10
C THR A 74 -3.58 8.16 16.93
N VAL A 75 -2.76 7.44 17.71
CA VAL A 75 -2.74 5.97 17.68
C VAL A 75 -4.11 5.45 18.10
N ASN A 76 -4.74 4.60 17.31
CA ASN A 76 -5.97 3.94 17.71
C ASN A 76 -5.66 2.83 18.71
N VAL A 77 -6.26 2.88 19.90
CA VAL A 77 -6.08 1.86 20.94
C VAL A 77 -7.33 1.00 21.00
N ILE A 78 -7.17 -0.30 20.78
CA ILE A 78 -8.23 -1.30 20.94
C ILE A 78 -7.81 -2.22 22.08
N PHE A 79 -8.59 -2.28 23.14
CA PHE A 79 -8.31 -3.21 24.24
C PHE A 79 -8.78 -4.62 23.89
N ALA A 80 -7.99 -5.64 24.24
CA ALA A 80 -8.36 -7.04 24.11
C ALA A 80 -8.22 -7.71 25.48
N THR A 81 -9.32 -8.10 26.15
CA THR A 81 -9.25 -8.58 27.54
C THR A 81 -10.28 -9.67 27.82
N ALA A 82 -10.03 -10.47 28.86
CA ALA A 82 -10.91 -11.53 29.33
C ALA A 82 -11.98 -11.08 30.34
N TYR A 83 -12.01 -9.79 30.71
CA TYR A 83 -12.85 -9.25 31.79
C TYR A 83 -13.82 -8.16 31.31
N ASP A 84 -15.03 -8.12 31.87
CA ASP A 84 -16.12 -7.24 31.41
C ASP A 84 -16.13 -5.82 32.01
N ASP A 85 -15.43 -5.55 33.12
CA ASP A 85 -15.69 -4.39 33.98
C ASP A 85 -14.87 -3.10 33.70
N PHE A 86 -14.17 -2.99 32.57
CA PHE A 86 -13.21 -1.88 32.32
C PHE A 86 -13.74 -0.70 31.51
N SER A 87 -15.05 -0.64 31.26
CA SER A 87 -15.67 0.36 30.38
C SER A 87 -15.39 1.83 30.78
N TYR A 88 -15.30 2.14 32.09
CA TYR A 88 -15.09 3.50 32.57
C TYR A 88 -13.67 4.03 32.33
N ASP A 89 -12.65 3.23 32.65
CA ASP A 89 -11.25 3.64 32.48
C ASP A 89 -10.82 3.66 31.01
N ALA A 90 -11.34 2.73 30.20
CA ALA A 90 -11.13 2.72 28.75
C ALA A 90 -11.73 3.96 28.08
N PHE A 91 -12.85 4.47 28.58
CA PHE A 91 -13.46 5.71 28.10
C PHE A 91 -12.55 6.93 28.36
N GLN A 92 -11.89 6.99 29.52
CA GLN A 92 -11.01 8.10 29.88
C GLN A 92 -9.77 8.21 28.99
N VAL A 93 -9.28 7.09 28.43
CA VAL A 93 -8.11 7.08 27.54
C VAL A 93 -8.45 7.29 26.07
N HIS A 94 -9.72 7.58 25.75
CA HIS A 94 -10.19 7.75 24.38
C HIS A 94 -9.82 6.57 23.48
N ALA A 95 -10.05 5.35 23.98
CA ALA A 95 -9.90 4.14 23.20
C ALA A 95 -10.77 4.19 21.94
N SER A 96 -10.27 3.56 20.88
CA SER A 96 -10.98 3.40 19.62
C SER A 96 -11.93 2.21 19.66
N GLY A 97 -11.62 1.19 20.48
CA GLY A 97 -12.39 -0.04 20.51
C GLY A 97 -12.11 -0.94 21.71
N TYR A 98 -12.91 -1.99 21.83
CA TYR A 98 -12.79 -2.99 22.89
C TYR A 98 -13.25 -4.37 22.39
N ILE A 99 -12.44 -5.39 22.64
CA ILE A 99 -12.68 -6.77 22.24
C ILE A 99 -12.58 -7.67 23.47
N MET A 100 -13.60 -8.51 23.64
CA MET A 100 -13.56 -9.59 24.62
C MET A 100 -12.82 -10.79 24.04
N LYS A 101 -11.88 -11.32 24.81
CA LYS A 101 -11.16 -12.56 24.51
C LYS A 101 -12.10 -13.77 24.69
N PRO A 102 -11.97 -14.84 23.88
CA PRO A 102 -10.99 -15.02 22.80
C PRO A 102 -11.28 -14.09 21.62
N VAL A 103 -10.23 -13.46 21.09
CA VAL A 103 -10.32 -12.54 19.96
C VAL A 103 -10.75 -13.33 18.72
N SER A 104 -11.69 -12.77 17.94
CA SER A 104 -12.08 -13.32 16.64
C SER A 104 -11.89 -12.28 15.53
N GLY A 105 -11.62 -12.74 14.32
CA GLY A 105 -11.48 -11.89 13.13
C GLY A 105 -12.71 -11.01 12.88
N LYS A 106 -13.92 -11.49 13.22
CA LYS A 106 -15.15 -10.67 13.13
C LYS A 106 -15.13 -9.47 14.07
N GLN A 107 -14.63 -9.63 15.30
CA GLN A 107 -14.50 -8.51 16.24
C GLN A 107 -13.41 -7.55 15.76
N ILE A 108 -12.25 -8.08 15.34
CA ILE A 108 -11.15 -7.26 14.81
C ILE A 108 -11.62 -6.42 13.62
N ALA A 109 -12.24 -7.04 12.60
CA ALA A 109 -12.73 -6.35 11.41
C ALA A 109 -13.67 -5.19 11.77
N LYS A 110 -14.61 -5.45 12.68
CA LYS A 110 -15.56 -4.45 13.16
C LYS A 110 -14.86 -3.26 13.83
N GLU A 111 -13.86 -3.50 14.68
CA GLU A 111 -13.15 -2.41 15.36
C GLU A 111 -12.24 -1.63 14.38
N LEU A 112 -11.63 -2.31 13.40
CA LEU A 112 -10.83 -1.67 12.35
C LEU A 112 -11.66 -0.84 11.36
N GLU A 113 -12.91 -1.19 11.12
CA GLU A 113 -13.85 -0.38 10.32
C GLU A 113 -14.27 0.92 11.03
N ASN A 114 -14.25 0.93 12.38
CA ASN A 114 -14.82 2.01 13.20
C ASN A 114 -13.74 2.78 14.01
N LEU A 115 -12.52 2.86 13.48
CA LEU A 115 -11.42 3.54 14.14
C LEU A 115 -11.72 5.04 14.38
N ARG A 116 -11.46 5.50 15.61
CA ARG A 116 -11.64 6.90 16.02
C ARG A 116 -10.81 7.87 15.18
N TYR A 117 -9.55 7.51 14.91
CA TYR A 117 -8.67 8.29 14.06
C TYR A 117 -8.57 7.59 12.71
N PRO A 118 -8.94 8.26 11.60
CA PRO A 118 -8.80 7.69 10.28
C PRO A 118 -7.34 7.26 10.07
N VAL A 119 -7.15 5.98 9.78
CA VAL A 119 -5.87 5.50 9.31
C VAL A 119 -5.77 5.95 7.86
N VAL A 120 -5.13 7.10 7.66
CA VAL A 120 -4.70 7.48 6.32
C VAL A 120 -3.71 6.41 5.91
N ARG A 121 -4.16 5.47 5.06
CA ARG A 121 -3.26 4.58 4.35
C ARG A 121 -2.28 5.51 3.64
N ARG A 122 -1.10 5.69 4.22
CA ARG A 122 -0.01 6.29 3.49
C ARG A 122 0.21 5.32 2.36
N ASP A 123 -0.08 5.74 1.12
CA ASP A 123 0.36 5.04 -0.07
C ASP A 123 1.89 5.14 -0.12
N GLU A 124 2.60 4.60 0.90
CA GLU A 124 4.05 4.60 0.94
C GLU A 124 4.55 3.72 -0.20
N GLY A 125 5.58 4.20 -0.88
CA GLY A 125 6.11 3.57 -2.08
C GLY A 125 5.41 4.03 -3.35
N ILE A 126 5.57 3.22 -4.40
CA ILE A 126 5.17 3.57 -5.76
C ILE A 126 3.86 2.85 -6.07
N ARG A 127 2.85 3.61 -6.47
CA ARG A 127 1.55 3.08 -6.88
C ARG A 127 1.21 3.54 -8.29
N VAL A 128 0.64 2.65 -9.08
CA VAL A 128 0.15 2.90 -10.42
C VAL A 128 -1.35 2.63 -10.46
N THR A 129 -2.10 3.53 -11.10
CA THR A 129 -3.48 3.30 -11.49
C THR A 129 -3.54 3.08 -12.99
N THR A 130 -4.21 2.02 -13.41
CA THR A 130 -4.36 1.62 -14.82
C THR A 130 -5.82 1.40 -15.19
N PHE A 131 -6.69 1.11 -14.23
CA PHE A 131 -8.12 1.13 -14.47
C PHE A 131 -8.66 2.56 -14.41
N GLY A 132 -9.36 2.96 -15.45
CA GLY A 132 -9.67 4.37 -15.72
C GLY A 132 -8.44 5.12 -16.26
N PRO A 133 -8.19 6.38 -15.84
CA PRO A 133 -7.02 7.13 -16.29
C PRO A 133 -5.69 6.61 -15.72
N PHE A 134 -4.71 6.40 -16.59
CA PHE A 134 -3.34 6.08 -16.16
C PHE A 134 -2.69 7.20 -15.33
N ASP A 135 -2.22 6.85 -14.13
CA ASP A 135 -1.40 7.71 -13.30
C ASP A 135 -0.42 6.92 -12.42
N ILE A 136 0.62 7.59 -11.94
CA ILE A 136 1.64 7.02 -11.05
C ILE A 136 1.91 7.98 -9.90
N TYR A 137 1.99 7.42 -8.70
CA TYR A 137 2.13 8.11 -7.44
C TYR A 137 3.37 7.60 -6.69
N VAL A 138 4.06 8.49 -5.99
CA VAL A 138 5.08 8.15 -5.00
C VAL A 138 4.66 8.76 -3.68
N ASN A 139 4.48 7.92 -2.64
CA ASN A 139 4.04 8.40 -1.33
C ASN A 139 2.72 9.20 -1.39
N GLY A 140 1.83 8.82 -2.30
CA GLY A 140 0.54 9.47 -2.55
C GLY A 140 0.57 10.69 -3.48
N GLU A 141 1.74 11.18 -3.91
CA GLU A 141 1.86 12.33 -4.81
C GLU A 141 2.07 11.91 -6.26
N SER A 142 1.30 12.47 -7.21
CA SER A 142 1.41 12.15 -8.64
C SER A 142 2.73 12.64 -9.23
N ILE A 143 3.41 11.80 -10.02
CA ILE A 143 4.66 12.15 -10.69
C ILE A 143 4.39 13.09 -11.86
N HIS A 144 5.07 14.24 -11.89
CA HIS A 144 5.02 15.15 -13.02
C HIS A 144 5.94 14.70 -14.17
N PHE A 145 5.36 14.47 -15.35
CA PHE A 145 6.12 14.21 -16.59
C PHE A 145 6.14 15.47 -17.45
N GLY A 146 7.34 15.89 -17.88
CA GLY A 146 7.50 17.04 -18.77
C GLY A 146 6.89 16.85 -20.17
N ARG A 147 6.47 15.63 -20.53
CA ARG A 147 5.82 15.30 -21.82
C ARG A 147 4.77 14.20 -21.64
N ALA A 148 3.61 14.37 -22.26
CA ALA A 148 2.55 13.36 -22.27
C ALA A 148 3.03 12.01 -22.84
N LYS A 149 3.77 12.02 -23.96
CA LYS A 149 4.34 10.81 -24.56
C LYS A 149 5.38 10.10 -23.67
N SER A 150 6.02 10.80 -22.73
CA SER A 150 6.90 10.14 -21.76
C SER A 150 6.12 9.36 -20.71
N LYS A 151 4.98 9.89 -20.25
CA LYS A 151 4.05 9.18 -19.35
C LYS A 151 3.43 7.98 -20.06
N GLU A 152 3.05 8.13 -21.32
CA GLU A 152 2.48 7.05 -22.15
C GLU A 152 3.46 5.89 -22.38
N VAL A 153 4.76 6.18 -22.59
CA VAL A 153 5.78 5.12 -22.69
C VAL A 153 5.82 4.30 -21.40
N LEU A 154 5.78 4.93 -20.23
CA LEU A 154 5.76 4.21 -18.97
C LEU A 154 4.50 3.34 -18.84
N ALA A 155 3.34 3.89 -19.20
CA ALA A 155 2.07 3.16 -19.21
C ALA A 155 2.16 1.89 -20.10
N TYR A 156 2.73 2.02 -21.30
CA TYR A 156 2.92 0.89 -22.19
C TYR A 156 3.89 -0.16 -21.62
N LEU A 157 4.97 0.26 -20.95
CA LEU A 157 5.87 -0.71 -20.30
C LEU A 157 5.19 -1.46 -19.14
N ILE A 158 4.27 -0.81 -18.43
CA ILE A 158 3.47 -1.41 -17.35
C ILE A 158 2.45 -2.40 -17.92
N ASP A 159 1.80 -2.07 -19.03
CA ASP A 159 0.93 -2.99 -19.79
C ASP A 159 1.66 -4.28 -20.17
N LYS A 160 2.98 -4.20 -20.45
CA LYS A 160 3.81 -5.37 -20.75
C LYS A 160 4.25 -6.19 -19.54
N ARG A 161 3.83 -5.86 -18.32
CA ARG A 161 3.97 -6.72 -17.12
C ARG A 161 5.40 -7.23 -16.88
N GLY A 162 6.39 -6.39 -17.17
CA GLY A 162 7.83 -6.72 -17.03
C GLY A 162 8.47 -7.42 -18.24
N ALA A 163 7.72 -7.71 -19.30
CA ALA A 163 8.28 -8.15 -20.57
C ALA A 163 9.09 -7.02 -21.22
N GLY A 164 10.20 -7.39 -21.86
CA GLY A 164 11.07 -6.46 -22.56
C GLY A 164 10.47 -5.91 -23.84
N VAL A 165 10.58 -4.60 -24.01
CA VAL A 165 10.14 -3.86 -25.18
C VAL A 165 11.34 -3.19 -25.86
N THR A 166 11.39 -3.23 -27.19
CA THR A 166 12.39 -2.57 -28.02
C THR A 166 11.95 -1.16 -28.41
N LYS A 167 12.88 -0.32 -28.92
CA LYS A 167 12.50 0.99 -29.47
C LYS A 167 11.52 0.89 -30.64
N LYS A 168 11.59 -0.19 -31.43
CA LYS A 168 10.71 -0.37 -32.59
C LYS A 168 9.28 -0.64 -32.14
N GLU A 169 9.09 -1.47 -31.13
CA GLU A 169 7.78 -1.77 -30.54
C GLU A 169 7.20 -0.53 -29.85
N LEU A 170 8.02 0.21 -29.09
CA LEU A 170 7.60 1.51 -28.54
C LEU A 170 7.18 2.47 -29.66
N ALA A 171 7.88 2.48 -30.79
CA ALA A 171 7.49 3.35 -31.92
C ALA A 171 6.12 2.98 -32.47
N ALA A 172 5.89 1.69 -32.68
CA ALA A 172 4.66 1.17 -33.25
C ALA A 172 3.46 1.48 -32.33
N ALA A 173 3.60 1.25 -31.03
CA ALA A 173 2.52 1.49 -30.07
C ALA A 173 2.23 2.98 -29.84
N ILE A 174 3.28 3.81 -29.75
CA ILE A 174 3.14 5.21 -29.32
C ILE A 174 2.85 6.17 -30.48
N PHE A 175 3.22 5.80 -31.72
CA PHE A 175 3.17 6.68 -32.88
C PHE A 175 2.35 6.17 -34.06
N GLU A 176 1.57 5.09 -33.91
CA GLU A 176 0.62 4.47 -34.85
C GLU A 176 0.91 4.66 -36.36
N ASP A 177 0.82 5.89 -36.89
CA ASP A 177 1.02 6.24 -38.30
C ASP A 177 2.45 6.72 -38.70
N ARG A 178 3.45 6.71 -37.82
CA ARG A 178 4.81 7.16 -38.18
C ARG A 178 5.71 6.02 -38.66
N GLU A 179 6.35 6.23 -39.81
CA GLU A 179 7.46 5.39 -40.24
C GLU A 179 8.58 5.37 -39.18
N TYR A 180 9.15 4.19 -38.96
CA TYR A 180 10.27 3.98 -38.05
C TYR A 180 11.60 4.49 -38.65
N SER A 181 11.66 5.80 -38.83
CA SER A 181 12.80 6.54 -39.38
C SER A 181 13.78 6.95 -38.28
N ARG A 182 14.92 7.55 -38.70
CA ARG A 182 15.92 8.09 -37.77
C ARG A 182 15.36 9.16 -36.84
N SER A 183 14.45 10.03 -37.34
CA SER A 183 13.83 11.07 -36.52
C SER A 183 12.88 10.49 -35.47
N THR A 184 12.15 9.43 -35.81
CA THR A 184 11.31 8.67 -34.86
C THR A 184 12.17 8.04 -33.76
N GLN A 185 13.31 7.45 -34.12
CA GLN A 185 14.26 6.91 -33.15
C GLN A 185 14.82 7.98 -32.20
N ASP A 186 15.20 9.14 -32.73
CA ASP A 186 15.69 10.27 -31.93
C ASP A 186 14.61 10.79 -30.97
N TYR A 187 13.36 10.84 -31.43
CA TYR A 187 12.23 11.23 -30.58
C TYR A 187 11.95 10.19 -29.48
N ILE A 188 12.02 8.90 -29.78
CA ILE A 188 11.93 7.82 -28.78
C ILE A 188 13.03 7.94 -27.72
N ASN A 189 14.27 8.17 -28.17
CA ASN A 189 15.38 8.39 -27.23
C ASN A 189 15.11 9.59 -26.31
N LYS A 190 14.50 10.65 -26.84
CA LYS A 190 14.15 11.84 -26.06
C LYS A 190 13.07 11.54 -25.02
N ILE A 191 11.95 10.93 -25.41
CA ILE A 191 10.87 10.63 -24.46
C ILE A 191 11.28 9.62 -23.39
N LEU A 192 12.12 8.62 -23.73
CA LEU A 192 12.67 7.66 -22.76
C LEU A 192 13.57 8.34 -21.73
N ARG A 193 14.45 9.25 -22.17
CA ARG A 193 15.32 10.03 -21.25
C ARG A 193 14.51 10.92 -20.31
N GLU A 194 13.44 11.53 -20.82
CA GLU A 194 12.57 12.40 -20.03
C GLU A 194 11.72 11.61 -19.03
N MET A 195 11.25 10.42 -19.41
CA MET A 195 10.58 9.49 -18.50
C MET A 195 11.54 9.01 -17.40
N GLU A 196 12.74 8.57 -17.76
CA GLU A 196 13.79 8.14 -16.80
C GLU A 196 14.17 9.28 -15.84
N LYS A 197 14.25 10.52 -16.34
CA LYS A 197 14.47 11.70 -15.51
C LYS A 197 13.30 11.94 -14.54
N ALA A 198 12.05 11.91 -15.00
CA ALA A 198 10.88 12.12 -14.14
C ALA A 198 10.81 11.10 -13.01
N LEU A 199 11.08 9.82 -13.31
CA LEU A 199 11.18 8.77 -12.30
C LEU A 199 12.33 9.02 -11.31
N LYS A 200 13.48 9.49 -11.79
CA LYS A 200 14.60 9.84 -10.92
C LYS A 200 14.29 11.00 -9.99
N ASP A 201 13.71 12.07 -10.52
CA ASP A 201 13.37 13.27 -9.75
C ASP A 201 12.32 12.96 -8.66
N ALA A 202 11.48 11.95 -8.88
CA ALA A 202 10.47 11.46 -7.93
C ALA A 202 10.93 10.30 -7.03
N ASN A 203 12.22 9.91 -7.04
CA ASN A 203 12.73 8.74 -6.30
C ASN A 203 12.01 7.42 -6.62
N ALA A 204 11.72 7.19 -7.91
CA ALA A 204 11.04 6.00 -8.42
C ALA A 204 11.84 5.28 -9.52
N SER A 205 13.17 5.46 -9.55
CA SER A 205 14.01 4.87 -10.60
C SER A 205 14.09 3.35 -10.56
N GLU A 206 13.87 2.75 -9.39
CA GLU A 206 13.97 1.30 -9.19
C GLU A 206 12.95 0.50 -10.01
N ILE A 207 11.84 1.10 -10.45
CA ILE A 207 10.83 0.40 -11.25
C ILE A 207 11.26 0.21 -12.69
N TYR A 208 12.24 0.98 -13.18
CA TYR A 208 12.57 1.02 -14.60
C TYR A 208 13.81 0.18 -14.93
N VAL A 209 13.63 -0.80 -15.82
CA VAL A 209 14.69 -1.70 -16.26
C VAL A 209 15.12 -1.32 -17.67
N LYS A 210 16.39 -0.91 -17.82
CA LYS A 210 16.98 -0.49 -19.09
C LYS A 210 18.26 -1.26 -19.40
N LYS A 211 18.26 -1.96 -20.53
CA LYS A 211 19.42 -2.66 -21.11
C LYS A 211 19.56 -2.28 -22.59
N MET A 212 20.49 -2.90 -23.32
CA MET A 212 20.73 -2.58 -24.73
C MET A 212 19.49 -2.90 -25.58
N ASN A 213 18.80 -1.86 -26.05
CA ASN A 213 17.54 -1.94 -26.80
C ASN A 213 16.46 -2.81 -26.12
N TYR A 214 16.43 -2.78 -24.79
CA TYR A 214 15.48 -3.53 -23.97
C TYR A 214 15.01 -2.61 -22.85
N TYR A 215 13.71 -2.38 -22.78
CA TYR A 215 13.05 -1.49 -21.83
C TYR A 215 11.89 -2.24 -21.18
N ALA A 216 11.83 -2.24 -19.86
CA ALA A 216 10.77 -2.89 -19.10
C ALA A 216 10.55 -2.15 -17.79
N VAL A 217 9.55 -2.58 -17.04
CA VAL A 217 9.42 -2.28 -15.62
C VAL A 217 9.76 -3.52 -14.77
N ASP A 218 10.08 -3.33 -13.50
CA ASP A 218 10.14 -4.39 -12.50
C ASP A 218 8.82 -4.38 -11.69
N PRO A 219 7.88 -5.31 -11.95
CA PRO A 219 6.60 -5.36 -11.25
C PRO A 219 6.72 -5.52 -9.73
N SER A 220 7.85 -6.02 -9.22
CA SER A 220 8.03 -6.21 -7.77
C SER A 220 8.36 -4.91 -7.02
N LYS A 221 8.44 -3.76 -7.71
CA LYS A 221 8.89 -2.47 -7.16
C LYS A 221 7.77 -1.46 -6.99
N PHE A 222 6.55 -1.80 -7.35
CA PHE A 222 5.39 -0.91 -7.23
C PHE A 222 4.10 -1.71 -7.15
N ARG A 223 3.05 -1.07 -6.62
CA ARG A 223 1.69 -1.60 -6.65
C ARG A 223 0.96 -1.12 -7.89
N CYS A 224 0.12 -1.97 -8.47
CA CYS A 224 -0.64 -1.67 -9.67
C CYS A 224 -2.01 -2.34 -9.55
N ASP A 225 -3.07 -1.58 -9.74
CA ASP A 225 -4.46 -2.09 -9.71
C ASP A 225 -4.71 -3.23 -10.71
N MET A 226 -4.12 -3.17 -11.91
CA MET A 226 -4.21 -4.26 -12.90
C MET A 226 -3.41 -5.50 -12.48
N TYR A 227 -2.25 -5.36 -11.83
CA TYR A 227 -1.51 -6.52 -11.34
C TYR A 227 -2.27 -7.18 -10.19
N ASP A 228 -2.77 -6.37 -9.25
CA ASP A 228 -3.63 -6.82 -8.15
C ASP A 228 -4.88 -7.55 -8.71
N TYR A 229 -5.47 -7.08 -9.80
CA TYR A 229 -6.61 -7.73 -10.46
C TYR A 229 -6.24 -9.10 -11.06
N ILE A 230 -5.14 -9.18 -11.81
CA ILE A 230 -4.67 -10.44 -12.42
C ILE A 230 -4.36 -11.48 -11.35
N ASP A 231 -3.79 -11.07 -10.23
CA ASP A 231 -3.49 -11.94 -9.09
C ASP A 231 -4.74 -12.33 -8.27
N GLY A 232 -5.92 -11.81 -8.63
CA GLY A 232 -7.19 -12.10 -7.95
C GLY A 232 -7.34 -11.41 -6.59
N ASN A 233 -6.58 -10.35 -6.33
CA ASN A 233 -6.69 -9.56 -5.13
C ASN A 233 -8.03 -8.79 -5.11
N VAL A 234 -8.73 -8.85 -3.99
CA VAL A 234 -10.02 -8.17 -3.76
C VAL A 234 -9.93 -6.67 -4.08
N GLU A 235 -8.82 -6.00 -3.76
CA GLU A 235 -8.63 -4.59 -4.07
C GLU A 235 -8.60 -4.33 -5.58
N GLY A 236 -7.88 -5.16 -6.35
CA GLY A 236 -7.80 -5.06 -7.81
C GLY A 236 -9.14 -5.38 -8.49
N ILE A 237 -9.80 -6.46 -8.06
CA ILE A 237 -11.16 -6.83 -8.54
C ILE A 237 -12.14 -5.68 -8.31
N ASN A 238 -12.09 -5.05 -7.13
CA ASN A 238 -12.96 -3.93 -6.81
C ASN A 238 -12.58 -2.63 -7.52
N ALA A 239 -11.34 -2.48 -7.99
CA ALA A 239 -10.89 -1.32 -8.73
C ALA A 239 -11.38 -1.34 -10.20
N PHE A 240 -11.53 -2.52 -10.80
CA PHE A 240 -11.99 -2.62 -12.18
C PHE A 240 -13.47 -2.19 -12.33
N ARG A 241 -13.71 -1.29 -13.28
CA ARG A 241 -15.05 -0.74 -13.61
C ARG A 241 -15.37 -0.82 -15.10
N GLY A 242 -14.64 -1.64 -15.86
CA GLY A 242 -14.76 -1.72 -17.32
C GLY A 242 -13.97 -0.65 -18.06
N GLU A 243 -13.04 0.03 -17.39
CA GLU A 243 -12.16 1.04 -17.97
C GLU A 243 -10.69 0.64 -17.77
N TYR A 244 -9.87 0.83 -18.79
CA TYR A 244 -8.43 0.57 -18.76
C TYR A 244 -7.70 1.61 -19.61
N MET A 245 -6.83 2.40 -18.97
CA MET A 245 -5.99 3.45 -19.54
C MET A 245 -6.65 4.24 -20.69
N THR A 246 -7.84 4.77 -20.44
CA THR A 246 -8.76 5.28 -21.48
C THR A 246 -8.21 6.43 -22.33
N GLN A 247 -7.10 7.04 -21.92
CA GLN A 247 -6.41 8.07 -22.69
C GLN A 247 -5.44 7.54 -23.76
N TYR A 248 -5.21 6.22 -23.83
CA TYR A 248 -4.25 5.60 -24.75
C TYR A 248 -4.95 4.62 -25.68
N SER A 249 -4.89 4.89 -26.98
CA SER A 249 -5.55 4.09 -28.03
C SER A 249 -5.12 2.62 -28.02
N TRP A 250 -3.82 2.35 -27.86
CA TRP A 250 -3.29 0.99 -27.78
C TRP A 250 -3.83 0.18 -26.59
N ALA A 251 -4.42 0.82 -25.58
CA ALA A 251 -4.99 0.12 -24.43
C ALA A 251 -6.33 -0.56 -24.75
N GLU A 252 -7.01 -0.15 -25.83
CA GLU A 252 -8.25 -0.80 -26.31
C GLU A 252 -8.00 -2.25 -26.73
N ASP A 253 -6.80 -2.56 -27.25
CA ASP A 253 -6.43 -3.93 -27.61
C ASP A 253 -6.21 -4.80 -26.36
N SER A 254 -5.76 -4.20 -25.26
CA SER A 254 -5.48 -4.89 -23.99
C SER A 254 -6.71 -5.07 -23.11
N ILE A 255 -7.73 -4.19 -23.20
CA ILE A 255 -8.89 -4.24 -22.29
C ILE A 255 -9.68 -5.55 -22.41
N GLY A 256 -9.63 -6.20 -23.58
CA GLY A 256 -10.25 -7.49 -23.83
C GLY A 256 -9.68 -8.63 -22.98
N GLU A 257 -8.51 -8.47 -22.36
CA GLU A 257 -7.96 -9.44 -21.41
C GLU A 257 -8.67 -9.42 -20.03
N PHE A 258 -9.44 -8.37 -19.73
CA PHE A 258 -10.08 -8.15 -18.43
C PHE A 258 -11.62 -8.28 -18.44
N LEU A 259 -12.23 -8.53 -19.61
CA LEU A 259 -13.67 -8.70 -19.81
C LEU A 259 -14.07 -10.17 -19.95
#